data_AF-A0A316MRC8-F1
#
_entry.id   AF-A0A316MRC8-F1
#
_cell.length_a   1.000
_cell.length_b   1.000
_cell.length_c   1.000
_cell.angle_alpha   90.00
_cell.angle_beta   90.00
_cell.angle_gamma   90.00
#
_symmetry.space_group_name_H-M   'P 1'
#
loop_
_entity.id
_entity.type
_entity.pdbx_description
1 polymer ?
#
loop_
_entity_poly.entity_id
_entity_poly.type
_entity_poly.pdbx_seq_one_letter_code
_entity_poly.pdbx_strand_id
1 'polypeptide(L)' 'MKPGATVKVSRRVVLAENNEPASVVEIEVAYAGYGSGIIVLDTTADLLRLREAIDRFIHDNNIKEC' A
#
# COMPACT_ATOMS: atom_id res chain seq x y z
N MET A 1 4.56 -25.25 4.50
CA MET A 1 3.85 -24.02 4.90
C MET A 1 3.66 -23.17 3.65
N LYS A 2 2.44 -22.70 3.36
CA LYS A 2 2.28 -21.66 2.33
C LYS A 2 2.99 -20.40 2.84
N PRO A 3 3.84 -19.74 2.04
CA PRO A 3 4.47 -18.50 2.45
C PRO A 3 3.37 -17.48 2.78
N GLY A 4 3.35 -17.02 4.03
CA GLY A 4 2.39 -16.02 4.50
C GLY A 4 2.83 -14.64 4.01
N ALA A 5 1.87 -13.86 3.50
CA ALA A 5 2.05 -12.42 3.35
C ALA A 5 1.77 -11.76 4.71
N THR A 6 2.62 -10.82 5.12
CA THR A 6 2.33 -9.92 6.24
C THR A 6 2.14 -8.53 5.67
N VAL A 7 1.04 -7.88 6.05
CA VAL A 7 0.75 -6.48 5.70
C VAL A 7 0.61 -5.69 7.00
N LYS A 8 1.38 -4.62 7.13
CA LYS A 8 1.28 -3.68 8.25
C LYS A 8 0.94 -2.30 7.70
N VAL A 9 -0.09 -1.68 8.27
CA VAL A 9 -0.54 -0.34 7.91
C VAL A 9 -0.35 0.56 9.12
N SER A 10 0.42 1.63 8.98
CA SER A 10 0.61 2.65 10.00
C SER A 10 0.32 4.04 9.46
N ARG A 11 -0.11 4.94 10.34
CA ARG A 11 -0.24 6.37 10.04
C ARG A 11 0.79 7.13 10.85
N ARG A 12 1.51 8.04 10.19
CA ARG A 12 2.46 8.94 10.81
C ARG A 12 2.09 10.38 10.45
N VAL A 13 2.16 11.28 11.43
CA VAL A 13 2.06 12.72 11.18
C VAL A 13 3.49 13.24 10.93
N VAL A 14 3.66 13.96 9.82
CA VAL A 14 4.93 14.59 9.42
C VAL A 14 4.73 16.08 9.23
N LEU A 15 5.81 16.86 9.28
CA LEU A 15 5.79 18.25 8.85
C LEU A 15 6.12 18.28 7.35
N ALA A 16 5.22 18.84 6.54
CA ALA A 16 5.46 19.07 5.12
C ALA A 16 6.42 20.26 4.91
N GLU A 17 6.90 20.44 3.68
CA GLU A 17 7.86 21.52 3.34
C GLU A 17 7.32 22.93 3.63
N ASN A 18 5.99 23.10 3.62
CA ASN A 18 5.31 24.34 3.99
C ASN A 18 5.12 24.51 5.51
N ASN A 19 5.74 23.64 6.32
CA ASN A 19 5.65 23.62 7.78
C ASN A 19 4.24 23.30 8.33
N GLU A 20 3.34 22.77 7.49
CA GLU A 20 2.03 22.30 7.92
C GLU A 20 2.04 20.80 8.29
N PRO A 21 1.20 20.36 9.23
CA PRO A 21 1.05 18.94 9.55
C PRO A 21 0.44 18.18 8.36
N ALA A 22 1.15 17.18 7.86
CA ALA A 22 0.67 16.22 6.87
C ALA A 22 0.52 14.83 7.50
N SER A 23 -0.42 14.04 6.97
CA SER A 23 -0.62 12.65 7.39
C SER A 23 -0.16 11.71 6.30
N VAL A 24 0.85 10.90 6.62
CA VAL A 24 1.36 9.87 5.73
C VAL A 24 0.81 8.52 6.19
N VAL A 25 0.29 7.75 5.26
CA VAL A 25 -0.02 6.33 5.47
C VAL A 25 1.14 5.51 4.92
N GLU A 26 1.72 4.67 5.77
CA GLU A 26 2.78 3.72 5.44
C GLU A 26 2.18 2.32 5.35
N ILE A 27 2.42 1.63 4.24
CA ILE A 27 2.00 0.24 4.03
C ILE A 27 3.25 -0.59 3.78
N GLU A 28 3.55 -1.49 4.72
CA GLU A 28 4.65 -2.44 4.63
C GLU A 28 4.08 -3.81 4.23
N VAL A 29 4.61 -4.37 3.15
CA VAL A 29 4.24 -5.71 2.66
C VAL A 29 5.47 -6.59 2.69
N ALA A 30 5.42 -7.67 3.45
CA ALA A 30 6.44 -8.70 3.49
C ALA A 30 5.87 -10.01 2.93
N TYR A 31 6.52 -10.55 1.90
CA TYR A 31 6.20 -11.86 1.34
C TYR A 31 7.48 -12.67 1.24
N ALA A 32 7.46 -13.95 1.62
CA ALA A 32 8.66 -14.77 1.58
C ALA A 32 9.23 -14.84 0.15
N GLY A 33 10.46 -14.35 -0.03
CA GLY A 33 11.15 -14.31 -1.31
C GLY A 33 10.99 -13.02 -2.13
N TYR A 34 10.26 -12.01 -1.62
CA TYR A 34 10.16 -10.70 -2.27
C TYR A 34 10.62 -9.59 -1.31
N GLY A 35 11.27 -8.56 -1.87
CA GLY A 35 11.74 -7.40 -1.11
C GLY A 35 10.57 -6.63 -0.50
N SER A 36 10.72 -6.21 0.77
CA SER A 36 9.78 -5.32 1.43
C SER A 36 9.81 -3.94 0.77
N GLY A 37 8.63 -3.38 0.44
CA GLY A 37 8.47 -2.02 -0.06
C GLY A 37 7.65 -1.16 0.88
N ILE A 38 7.88 0.16 0.86
CA ILE A 38 7.08 1.15 1.57
C ILE A 38 6.30 1.96 0.52
N ILE A 39 4.98 2.03 0.68
CA ILE A 39 4.13 2.94 -0.08
C ILE A 39 3.83 4.15 0.80
N VAL A 40 4.11 5.35 0.28
CA VAL A 40 3.82 6.65 0.92
C VAL A 40 2.60 7.26 0.22
N LEU A 41 1.57 7.59 0.98
CA LEU A 41 0.33 8.19 0.49
C LEU A 41 0.11 9.53 1.19
N ASP A 42 0.07 10.62 0.41
CA ASP A 42 0.02 12.00 0.94
C ASP A 42 -1.40 12.57 0.95
N THR A 43 -2.28 12.07 0.08
CA THR A 43 -3.65 12.56 -0.03
C THR A 43 -4.68 11.45 0.03
N THR A 44 -5.94 11.80 0.33
CA THR A 44 -7.08 10.88 0.21
C THR A 44 -7.29 10.39 -1.23
N ALA A 45 -6.88 11.16 -2.23
CA ALA A 45 -6.90 10.73 -3.62
C ALA A 45 -5.92 9.58 -3.90
N ASP A 46 -4.76 9.56 -3.24
CA ASP A 46 -3.78 8.49 -3.40
C ASP A 46 -4.26 7.17 -2.78
N LEU A 47 -5.00 7.24 -1.67
CA LEU A 47 -5.69 6.08 -1.09
C LEU A 47 -6.72 5.49 -2.05
N LEU A 48 -7.51 6.32 -2.73
CA LEU A 48 -8.49 5.87 -3.71
C LEU A 48 -7.80 5.20 -4.92
N ARG A 49 -6.74 5.81 -5.44
CA ARG A 49 -5.94 5.23 -6.53
C ARG A 49 -5.31 3.89 -6.16
N LEU A 50 -4.79 3.77 -4.94
CA LEU A 50 -4.23 2.51 -4.44
C LEU A 50 -5.30 1.43 -4.38
N ARG A 51 -6.48 1.75 -3.84
CA ARG A 51 -7.61 0.82 -3.82
C ARG A 51 -7.95 0.34 -5.24
N GLU A 52 -8.11 1.25 -6.19
CA GLU A 52 -8.42 0.89 -7.58
C GLU A 52 -7.34 0.02 -8.21
N ALA A 53 -6.07 0.28 -7.92
CA ALA A 53 -4.96 -0.54 -8.40
C ALA A 53 -4.99 -1.96 -7.83
N ILE A 54 -5.29 -2.11 -6.54
CA ILE A 54 -5.48 -3.41 -5.88
C ILE A 54 -6.68 -4.15 -6.47
N ASP A 55 -7.83 -3.47 -6.62
CA ASP A 55 -9.04 -4.04 -7.18
C ASP A 55 -8.81 -4.55 -8.61
N ARG A 56 -8.13 -3.76 -9.45
CA ARG A 56 -7.72 -4.19 -10.81
C ARG A 56 -6.78 -5.39 -10.78
N PHE A 57 -5.75 -5.37 -9.92
CA PHE A 57 -4.82 -6.49 -9.82
C PHE A 57 -5.54 -7.78 -9.43
N ILE A 58 -6.42 -7.75 -8.44
CA ILE A 58 -7.20 -8.92 -8.03
C ILE A 58 -8.09 -9.40 -9.19
N HIS A 59 -8.78 -8.47 -9.86
CA HIS A 59 -9.65 -8.80 -10.98
C HIS A 59 -8.88 -9.46 -12.15
N ASP A 60 -7.77 -8.85 -12.57
CA ASP A 60 -6.96 -9.32 -13.70
C ASP A 60 -6.27 -10.67 -13.41
N ASN A 61 -5.94 -10.95 -12.14
CA ASN A 61 -5.38 -12.25 -11.74
C ASN A 61 -6.46 -13.32 -11.57
N ASN A 62 -7.68 -12.96 -11.16
CA ASN A 62 -8.81 -13.90 -11.11
C ASN A 62 -9.28 -14.33 -12.50
N ILE A 63 -9.05 -13.54 -13.54
CA ILE A 63 -9.40 -13.90 -14.94
C ILE A 63 -8.40 -14.91 -15.54
N LYS A 64 -7.19 -15.04 -14.99
CA LYS A 64 -6.17 -15.99 -15.50
C LYS A 64 -6.35 -17.43 -15.03
N GLU A 65 -7.33 -17.72 -14.17
CA GLU A 65 -7.73 -19.08 -13.80
C GLU A 65 -8.95 -19.53 -14.63
N CYS A 66 -8.81 -19.59 -15.96
CA CYS A 66 -9.76 -20.25 -16.87
C CYS A 66 -9.01 -20.92 -18.03
#